data_AF-A0AAJ2BCT7-F1
#
_entry.id   AF-A0AAJ2BCT7-F1
#
_cell.length_a   1.000
_cell.length_b   1.000
_cell.length_c   1.000
_cell.angle_alpha   90.00
_cell.angle_beta   90.00
_cell.angle_gamma   90.00
#
_symmetry.space_group_name_H-M   'P 1'
#
loop_
_entity.id
_entity.type
_entity.pdbx_description
1 polymer ?
#
loop_
_entity_poly.entity_id
_entity_poly.type
_entity_poly.pdbx_seq_one_letter_code
_entity_poly.pdbx_strand_id
1 'polypeptide(L)'
;MHNQFLEIVRHSIWKFKSSVRTEIALMKARNHLSKLDRKPRYLIDNSLIGNATTHKTSWVSTGTSLWGDAVPIETGYECRFPLYSEDSEDKLYKETEFLVGLTALAREGLIEFVTSSELFQERLRQPRGRYIGHKTDDLNLFRGINARSIDGYLFDPKGSETSQDARINQCTDEEFLAIKKLLSNGGTGKKITFDAWHLYTVQKHKLSGFLTMDFKLVKASSKGGLFARPPALLPSDVAKNIGLRPIKPVWLTYKDVTWFARHDMSISEISKKSDGTDTQRHKPQSKVSHPMKKKLPSADDVKGVLVDTKLSCVNIQYADADGGLHEISMDLPNAMYLLSLLKSIQLNLDIPFPDDPRDPASPVLRPSDR
;
A
#
# COMPACT_ATOMS: atom_id res chain seq x y z
N MET A 1 -5.88 34.95 -8.12
CA MET A 1 -4.94 35.04 -6.97
C MET A 1 -5.63 34.88 -5.60
N HIS A 2 -6.75 35.54 -5.30
CA HIS A 2 -7.42 35.45 -3.98
C HIS A 2 -7.80 34.02 -3.54
N ASN A 3 -8.37 33.20 -4.44
CA ASN A 3 -8.78 31.83 -4.13
C ASN A 3 -7.58 30.89 -3.84
N GLN A 4 -6.46 31.05 -4.54
CA GLN A 4 -5.26 30.26 -4.28
C GLN A 4 -4.64 30.57 -2.92
N PHE A 5 -4.62 31.84 -2.51
CA PHE A 5 -4.14 32.25 -1.19
C PHE A 5 -5.00 31.65 -0.07
N LEU A 6 -6.33 31.67 -0.20
CA LEU A 6 -7.23 31.06 0.77
C LEU A 6 -7.02 29.55 0.93
N GLU A 7 -6.79 28.82 -0.18
CA GLU A 7 -6.52 27.38 -0.13
C GLU A 7 -5.17 27.08 0.55
N ILE A 8 -4.12 27.85 0.28
CA ILE A 8 -2.83 27.72 0.96
C ILE A 8 -2.99 27.93 2.49
N VAL A 9 -3.76 28.94 2.88
CA VAL A 9 -4.03 29.23 4.30
C VAL A 9 -4.84 28.10 4.94
N ARG A 10 -5.91 27.62 4.29
CA ARG A 10 -6.71 26.47 4.76
C ARG A 10 -5.86 25.22 4.94
N HIS A 11 -5.00 24.92 3.99
CA HIS A 11 -4.07 23.78 4.06
C HIS A 11 -3.10 23.91 5.24
N SER A 12 -2.52 25.09 5.44
CA SER A 12 -1.58 25.34 6.54
C SER A 12 -2.27 25.21 7.90
N ILE A 13 -3.48 25.75 8.03
CA ILE A 13 -4.31 25.61 9.23
C ILE A 13 -4.66 24.14 9.49
N TRP A 14 -5.02 23.38 8.45
CA TRP A 14 -5.33 21.96 8.59
C TRP A 14 -4.11 21.17 9.07
N LYS A 15 -2.95 21.34 8.42
CA LYS A 15 -1.69 20.70 8.83
C LYS A 15 -1.33 20.98 10.29
N PHE A 16 -1.47 22.23 10.72
CA PHE A 16 -1.23 22.61 12.10
C PHE A 16 -2.22 21.93 13.07
N LYS A 17 -3.53 22.03 12.80
CA LYS A 17 -4.57 21.41 13.63
C LYS A 17 -4.42 19.90 13.72
N SER A 18 -4.13 19.24 12.59
CA SER A 18 -4.00 17.80 12.51
C SER A 18 -2.76 17.30 13.26
N SER A 19 -1.64 18.03 13.16
CA SER A 19 -0.44 17.75 13.94
C SER A 19 -0.70 17.88 15.44
N VAL A 20 -1.25 19.01 15.91
CA VAL A 20 -1.56 19.23 17.34
C VAL A 20 -2.51 18.15 17.89
N ARG A 21 -3.57 17.80 17.15
CA ARG A 21 -4.50 16.75 17.56
C ARG A 21 -3.83 15.38 17.67
N THR A 22 -2.96 15.05 16.73
CA THR A 22 -2.17 13.80 16.73
C THR A 22 -1.28 13.74 17.98
N GLU A 23 -0.56 14.83 18.28
CA GLU A 23 0.31 14.92 19.46
C GLU A 23 -0.45 14.77 20.78
N ILE A 24 -1.61 15.43 20.91
CA ILE A 24 -2.47 15.31 22.09
C ILE A 24 -3.00 13.87 22.24
N ALA A 25 -3.36 13.21 21.14
CA ALA A 25 -3.86 11.84 21.17
C ALA A 25 -2.80 10.82 21.62
N LEU A 26 -1.52 11.09 21.31
CA LEU A 26 -0.38 10.25 21.68
C LEU A 26 0.12 10.49 23.11
N MET A 27 -0.08 11.69 23.67
CA MET A 27 0.56 12.15 24.91
C MET A 27 0.44 11.17 26.09
N LYS A 28 -0.77 10.66 26.37
CA LYS A 28 -0.99 9.72 27.48
C LYS A 28 -0.27 8.38 27.25
N ALA A 29 -0.33 7.86 26.03
CA ALA A 29 0.33 6.61 25.67
C ALA A 29 1.86 6.73 25.72
N ARG A 30 2.42 7.86 25.22
CA ARG A 30 3.86 8.13 25.32
C ARG A 30 4.34 8.14 26.77
N ASN A 31 3.65 8.88 27.64
CA ASN A 31 4.00 8.96 29.06
C ASN A 31 3.84 7.62 29.81
N HIS A 32 2.89 6.78 29.39
CA HIS A 32 2.74 5.44 29.96
C HIS A 32 3.90 4.53 29.52
N LEU A 33 4.18 4.49 28.21
CA LEU A 33 5.21 3.62 27.63
C LEU A 33 6.63 4.01 28.03
N SER A 34 6.90 5.31 28.21
CA SER A 34 8.22 5.79 28.64
C SER A 34 8.60 5.37 30.06
N LYS A 35 7.63 4.91 30.86
CA LYS A 35 7.84 4.43 32.24
C LYS A 35 8.01 2.92 32.33
N LEU A 36 7.89 2.19 31.23
CA LEU A 36 8.05 0.74 31.24
C LEU A 36 9.53 0.36 31.16
N ASP A 37 9.95 -0.55 32.02
CA ASP A 37 11.32 -1.10 32.00
C ASP A 37 11.64 -1.85 30.70
N ARG A 38 10.60 -2.40 30.07
CA ARG A 38 10.70 -3.15 28.81
C ARG A 38 9.68 -2.65 27.81
N LYS A 39 10.20 -2.38 26.62
CA LYS A 39 9.42 -2.04 25.44
C LYS A 39 8.46 -3.18 25.06
N PRO A 40 7.15 -2.94 24.94
CA PRO A 40 6.21 -3.94 24.43
C PRO A 40 6.52 -4.33 23.00
N ARG A 41 6.40 -5.63 22.69
CA ARG A 41 6.74 -6.20 21.38
C ARG A 41 5.52 -6.96 20.85
N TYR A 42 5.06 -6.63 19.66
CA TYR A 42 3.87 -7.24 19.07
C TYR A 42 4.21 -7.94 17.75
N LEU A 43 3.77 -9.18 17.61
CA LEU A 43 3.82 -9.86 16.32
C LEU A 43 2.73 -9.29 15.43
N ILE A 44 3.09 -8.72 14.27
CA ILE A 44 2.11 -8.09 13.37
C ILE A 44 1.64 -9.06 12.28
N ASP A 45 0.34 -9.20 12.16
CA ASP A 45 -0.30 -9.98 11.10
C ASP A 45 -0.23 -9.25 9.74
N ASN A 46 -0.21 -10.02 8.65
CA ASN A 46 -0.29 -9.50 7.29
C ASN A 46 -1.66 -8.86 7.01
N SER A 47 -2.73 -9.28 7.69
CA SER A 47 -4.05 -8.60 7.61
C SER A 47 -3.96 -7.13 8.00
N LEU A 48 -3.16 -6.81 9.01
CA LEU A 48 -3.01 -5.47 9.55
C LEU A 48 -2.18 -4.59 8.63
N ILE A 49 -1.11 -5.13 8.04
CA ILE A 49 -0.30 -4.42 7.03
C ILE A 49 -1.12 -4.18 5.75
N GLY A 50 -1.92 -5.16 5.34
CA GLY A 50 -2.78 -5.03 4.17
C GLY A 50 -3.87 -3.96 4.29
N ASN A 51 -4.26 -3.62 5.53
CA ASN A 51 -5.22 -2.56 5.82
C ASN A 51 -4.54 -1.24 6.27
N ALA A 52 -3.21 -1.19 6.29
CA ALA A 52 -2.47 -0.01 6.75
C ALA A 52 -2.34 1.09 5.68
N THR A 53 -2.72 0.83 4.44
CA THR A 53 -2.83 1.87 3.42
C THR A 53 -4.05 2.72 3.75
N THR A 54 -3.85 3.97 4.10
CA THR A 54 -4.91 4.90 4.54
C THR A 54 -5.30 5.89 3.45
N HIS A 55 -4.39 6.16 2.52
CA HIS A 55 -4.62 7.05 1.40
C HIS A 55 -4.18 6.38 0.11
N LYS A 56 -4.95 6.63 -0.94
CA LYS A 56 -4.63 6.20 -2.31
C LYS A 56 -4.58 7.40 -3.24
N THR A 57 -3.68 7.33 -4.20
CA THR A 57 -3.57 8.29 -5.28
C THR A 57 -4.45 7.84 -6.44
N SER A 58 -5.25 8.77 -6.97
CA SER A 58 -6.13 8.52 -8.11
C SER A 58 -6.07 9.69 -9.08
N TRP A 59 -6.36 9.40 -10.35
CA TRP A 59 -6.58 10.45 -11.35
C TRP A 59 -7.89 11.19 -11.05
N VAL A 60 -7.86 12.51 -11.18
CA VAL A 60 -9.02 13.39 -11.12
C VAL A 60 -9.18 14.01 -12.49
N SER A 61 -10.24 13.62 -13.20
CA SER A 61 -10.56 14.20 -14.49
C SER A 61 -10.99 15.67 -14.32
N THR A 62 -10.45 16.56 -15.15
CA THR A 62 -10.88 17.95 -15.32
C THR A 62 -11.73 18.14 -16.58
N GLY A 63 -12.11 17.03 -17.23
CA GLY A 63 -12.86 17.02 -18.47
C GLY A 63 -11.96 16.89 -19.70
N THR A 64 -12.56 17.00 -20.88
CA THR A 64 -11.87 16.84 -22.15
C THR A 64 -11.47 18.19 -22.72
N SER A 65 -10.24 18.31 -23.23
CA SER A 65 -9.75 19.49 -23.96
C SER A 65 -9.21 19.06 -25.32
N LEU A 66 -9.28 19.94 -26.32
CA LEU A 66 -8.75 19.66 -27.66
C LEU A 66 -7.25 19.97 -27.69
N TRP A 67 -6.44 18.99 -28.06
CA TRP A 67 -5.04 19.17 -28.38
C TRP A 67 -4.89 19.52 -29.86
N GLY A 68 -4.25 20.66 -30.13
CA GLY A 68 -4.12 21.22 -31.48
C GLY A 68 -5.48 21.47 -32.16
N ASP A 69 -6.50 21.87 -31.39
CA ASP A 69 -7.89 22.11 -31.84
C ASP A 69 -8.60 20.92 -32.51
N ALA A 70 -8.01 19.73 -32.47
CA ALA A 70 -8.50 18.57 -33.23
C ALA A 70 -8.65 17.29 -32.40
N VAL A 71 -7.73 17.00 -31.48
CA VAL A 71 -7.71 15.71 -30.77
C VAL A 71 -8.25 15.88 -29.35
N PRO A 72 -9.41 15.32 -28.98
CA PRO A 72 -9.89 15.37 -27.61
C PRO A 72 -9.00 14.54 -26.68
N ILE A 73 -8.41 15.18 -25.68
CA ILE A 73 -7.60 14.55 -24.63
C ILE A 73 -8.31 14.72 -23.29
N GLU A 74 -8.41 13.63 -22.53
CA GLU A 74 -8.86 13.70 -21.13
C GLU A 74 -7.79 14.44 -20.32
N THR A 75 -8.17 15.59 -19.79
CA THR A 75 -7.32 16.38 -18.89
C THR A 75 -7.61 16.01 -17.45
N GLY A 76 -6.62 16.20 -16.58
CA GLY A 76 -6.77 15.91 -15.17
C GLY A 76 -5.46 16.01 -14.42
N TYR A 77 -5.48 15.56 -13.18
CA TYR A 77 -4.30 15.50 -12.33
C TYR A 77 -4.39 14.31 -11.37
N GLU A 78 -3.24 13.76 -11.00
CA GLU A 78 -3.20 12.81 -9.89
C GLU A 78 -3.43 13.53 -8.56
N CYS A 79 -4.16 12.91 -7.65
CA CYS A 79 -4.39 13.44 -6.32
C CYS A 79 -4.49 12.31 -5.30
N ARG A 80 -3.91 12.53 -4.12
CA ARG A 80 -4.04 11.63 -2.97
C ARG A 80 -5.36 11.89 -2.24
N PHE A 81 -6.06 10.81 -1.91
CA PHE A 81 -7.32 10.81 -1.18
C PHE A 81 -7.28 9.85 0.01
N PRO A 82 -7.91 10.16 1.14
CA PRO A 82 -8.20 9.18 2.18
C PRO A 82 -9.10 8.08 1.62
N LEU A 83 -8.87 6.83 2.05
CA LEU A 83 -9.70 5.69 1.67
C LEU A 83 -11.13 5.80 2.21
N TYR A 84 -11.24 6.33 3.43
CA TYR A 84 -12.50 6.46 4.15
C TYR A 84 -12.78 7.93 4.42
N SER A 85 -14.06 8.29 4.46
CA SER A 85 -14.47 9.60 4.96
C SER A 85 -14.17 9.72 6.46
N GLU A 86 -14.07 10.95 6.95
CA GLU A 86 -13.72 11.24 8.35
C GLU A 86 -14.68 10.57 9.35
N ASP A 87 -15.95 10.44 8.98
CA ASP A 87 -17.04 9.93 9.81
C ASP A 87 -17.47 8.51 9.39
N SER A 88 -16.56 7.73 8.79
CA SER A 88 -16.85 6.35 8.42
C SER A 88 -17.12 5.49 9.66
N GLU A 89 -18.19 4.68 9.58
CA GLU A 89 -18.55 3.68 10.60
C GLU A 89 -18.02 2.26 10.27
N ASP A 90 -17.15 2.16 9.26
CA ASP A 90 -16.52 0.88 8.91
C ASP A 90 -15.64 0.37 10.06
N LYS A 91 -15.78 -0.91 10.41
CA LYS A 91 -15.03 -1.52 11.50
C LYS A 91 -13.51 -1.48 11.29
N LEU A 92 -13.06 -1.69 10.05
CA LEU A 92 -11.64 -1.58 9.70
C LEU A 92 -11.15 -0.15 9.83
N TYR A 93 -11.98 0.83 9.45
CA TYR A 93 -11.64 2.24 9.64
C TYR A 93 -11.42 2.56 11.12
N LYS A 94 -12.35 2.17 12.01
CA LYS A 94 -12.22 2.41 13.46
C LYS A 94 -10.94 1.78 14.04
N GLU A 95 -10.57 0.56 13.62
CA GLU A 95 -9.30 -0.04 14.05
C GLU A 95 -8.07 0.66 13.45
N THR A 96 -8.20 1.17 12.24
CA THR A 96 -7.14 1.94 11.58
C THR A 96 -6.87 3.26 12.30
N GLU A 97 -7.87 3.89 12.93
CA GLU A 97 -7.67 5.09 13.75
C GLU A 97 -6.68 4.85 14.90
N PHE A 98 -6.73 3.68 15.52
CA PHE A 98 -5.77 3.29 16.56
C PHE A 98 -4.42 2.88 15.97
N LEU A 99 -4.42 2.22 14.81
CA LEU A 99 -3.20 1.83 14.12
C LEU A 99 -2.33 3.04 13.74
N VAL A 100 -2.95 4.18 13.40
CA VAL A 100 -2.22 5.44 13.18
C VAL A 100 -1.35 5.77 14.39
N GLY A 101 -1.93 5.77 15.60
CA GLY A 101 -1.20 6.09 16.81
C GLY A 101 -0.15 5.04 17.17
N LEU A 102 -0.47 3.75 17.03
CA LEU A 102 0.48 2.68 17.31
C LEU A 102 1.69 2.74 16.37
N THR A 103 1.51 3.02 15.09
CA THR A 103 2.63 3.16 14.15
C THR A 103 3.47 4.42 14.41
N ALA A 104 2.88 5.49 14.95
CA ALA A 104 3.65 6.65 15.42
C ALA A 104 4.54 6.26 16.62
N LEU A 105 3.97 5.60 17.63
CA LEU A 105 4.71 5.10 18.81
C LEU A 105 5.80 4.10 18.42
N ALA A 106 5.58 3.28 17.39
CA ALA A 106 6.58 2.34 16.88
C ALA A 106 7.78 3.05 16.24
N ARG A 107 7.53 4.11 15.47
CA ARG A 107 8.61 4.94 14.88
C ARG A 107 9.42 5.68 15.93
N GLU A 108 8.77 6.10 17.01
CA GLU A 108 9.42 6.71 18.19
C GLU A 108 10.20 5.68 19.02
N GLY A 109 10.11 4.39 18.69
CA GLY A 109 10.81 3.35 19.41
C GLY A 109 10.14 2.97 20.74
N LEU A 110 8.91 3.40 21.02
CA LEU A 110 8.18 3.10 22.26
C LEU A 110 7.45 1.75 22.24
N ILE A 111 7.12 1.23 21.05
CA ILE A 111 6.65 -0.15 20.84
C ILE A 111 7.41 -0.80 19.69
N GLU A 112 7.57 -2.13 19.70
CA GLU A 112 8.28 -2.86 18.64
C GLU A 112 7.28 -3.72 17.89
N PHE A 113 7.22 -3.54 16.58
CA PHE A 113 6.56 -4.48 15.70
C PHE A 113 7.57 -5.50 15.20
N VAL A 114 7.26 -6.77 15.35
CA VAL A 114 8.06 -7.90 14.85
C VAL A 114 7.22 -8.74 13.91
N THR A 115 7.88 -9.48 13.02
CA THR A 115 7.24 -10.49 12.19
C THR A 115 7.81 -11.88 12.54
N SER A 116 7.37 -12.92 11.85
CA SER A 116 7.97 -14.25 11.93
C SER A 116 8.31 -14.76 10.54
N SER A 117 9.12 -15.81 10.48
CA SER A 117 9.51 -16.51 9.27
C SER A 117 8.28 -16.93 8.45
N GLU A 118 7.26 -17.46 9.13
CA GLU A 118 6.04 -17.95 8.49
C GLU A 118 5.10 -16.82 8.03
N LEU A 119 5.00 -15.70 8.77
CA LEU A 119 4.29 -14.50 8.31
C LEU A 119 5.01 -13.84 7.14
N PHE A 120 6.33 -13.84 7.15
CA PHE A 120 7.13 -13.32 6.04
C PHE A 120 6.92 -14.17 4.78
N GLN A 121 6.92 -15.50 4.89
CA GLN A 121 6.60 -16.41 3.79
C GLN A 121 5.19 -16.19 3.24
N GLU A 122 4.19 -16.04 4.10
CA GLU A 122 2.83 -15.68 3.67
C GLU A 122 2.82 -14.33 2.93
N ARG A 123 3.58 -13.35 3.41
CA ARG A 123 3.68 -12.03 2.78
C ARG A 123 4.23 -12.11 1.35
N LEU A 124 5.27 -12.92 1.14
CA LEU A 124 5.90 -13.10 -0.18
C LEU A 124 4.95 -13.72 -1.21
N ARG A 125 3.92 -14.45 -0.77
CA ARG A 125 2.90 -15.05 -1.65
C ARG A 125 1.82 -14.05 -2.10
N GLN A 126 1.74 -12.88 -1.48
CA GLN A 126 0.69 -11.90 -1.76
C GLN A 126 1.22 -10.73 -2.62
N PRO A 127 0.37 -10.04 -3.40
CA PRO A 127 0.79 -8.91 -4.23
C PRO A 127 1.46 -7.81 -3.40
N ARG A 128 2.66 -7.36 -3.81
CA ARG A 128 3.44 -6.33 -3.08
C ARG A 128 2.65 -5.04 -2.83
N GLY A 129 1.81 -4.64 -3.79
CA GLY A 129 0.99 -3.43 -3.69
C GLY A 129 0.01 -3.43 -2.50
N ARG A 130 -0.38 -4.61 -2.01
CA ARG A 130 -1.20 -4.75 -0.80
C ARG A 130 -0.54 -4.14 0.43
N TYR A 131 0.80 -4.14 0.50
CA TYR A 131 1.55 -3.79 1.70
C TYR A 131 2.27 -2.45 1.64
N ILE A 132 2.58 -1.97 0.44
CA ILE A 132 3.37 -0.75 0.23
C ILE A 132 2.50 0.38 -0.34
N GLY A 133 1.34 0.05 -0.92
CA GLY A 133 0.59 0.94 -1.81
C GLY A 133 0.92 0.62 -3.27
N HIS A 134 0.09 1.12 -4.19
CA HIS A 134 0.25 0.93 -5.63
C HIS A 134 0.88 2.13 -6.33
N LYS A 135 0.75 3.33 -5.74
CA LYS A 135 1.29 4.57 -6.30
C LYS A 135 2.27 5.26 -5.35
N THR A 136 3.10 6.12 -5.92
CA THR A 136 4.20 6.84 -5.24
C THR A 136 3.74 7.63 -4.01
N ASP A 137 2.57 8.26 -4.13
CA ASP A 137 1.92 9.08 -3.11
C ASP A 137 0.86 8.31 -2.30
N ASP A 138 0.78 6.98 -2.37
CA ASP A 138 -0.05 6.23 -1.41
C ASP A 138 0.54 6.34 0.01
N LEU A 139 -0.32 6.54 1.01
CA LEU A 139 0.13 6.61 2.40
C LEU A 139 -0.13 5.27 3.11
N ASN A 140 0.94 4.52 3.35
CA ASN A 140 0.92 3.32 4.18
C ASN A 140 1.49 3.60 5.57
N LEU A 141 0.77 3.22 6.62
CA LEU A 141 1.16 3.47 8.01
C LEU A 141 2.40 2.69 8.46
N PHE A 142 2.80 1.61 7.78
CA PHE A 142 4.05 0.88 8.04
C PHE A 142 5.25 1.42 7.27
N ARG A 143 5.08 2.46 6.42
CA ARG A 143 6.22 3.08 5.73
C ARG A 143 7.24 3.59 6.74
N GLY A 144 8.48 3.12 6.59
CA GLY A 144 9.60 3.44 7.47
C GLY A 144 9.68 2.62 8.77
N ILE A 145 8.81 1.63 8.98
CA ILE A 145 8.89 0.71 10.12
C ILE A 145 9.53 -0.60 9.67
N ASN A 146 10.64 -0.97 10.31
CA ASN A 146 11.33 -2.23 10.07
C ASN A 146 10.85 -3.31 11.06
N ALA A 147 9.90 -4.14 10.63
CA ALA A 147 9.44 -5.30 11.41
C ALA A 147 10.39 -6.50 11.19
N ARG A 148 11.39 -6.64 12.06
CA ARG A 148 12.35 -7.75 12.01
C ARG A 148 11.69 -9.07 12.36
N SER A 149 12.14 -10.14 11.73
CA SER A 149 11.66 -11.49 12.07
C SER A 149 12.22 -11.95 13.41
N ILE A 150 11.37 -12.55 14.25
CA ILE A 150 11.74 -12.98 15.60
C ILE A 150 12.45 -14.34 15.64
N ASP A 151 12.22 -15.16 14.63
CA ASP A 151 12.69 -16.53 14.45
C ASP A 151 13.51 -16.69 13.16
N GLY A 152 13.99 -15.57 12.60
CA GLY A 152 14.78 -15.53 11.37
C GLY A 152 13.94 -15.56 10.09
N TYR A 153 14.61 -15.75 8.94
CA TYR A 153 13.95 -15.77 7.64
C TYR A 153 14.12 -17.16 7.02
N LEU A 154 13.00 -17.80 6.71
CA LEU A 154 12.97 -18.98 5.86
C LEU A 154 12.72 -18.52 4.43
N PHE A 155 13.45 -19.04 3.46
CA PHE A 155 13.19 -18.86 2.03
C PHE A 155 12.95 -20.23 1.40
N ASP A 156 11.71 -20.48 0.97
CA ASP A 156 11.36 -21.73 0.27
C ASP A 156 10.97 -21.43 -1.20
N PRO A 157 11.87 -21.73 -2.16
CA PRO A 157 11.62 -21.47 -3.57
C PRO A 157 10.69 -22.49 -4.26
N LYS A 158 10.39 -23.65 -3.64
CA LYS A 158 9.80 -24.81 -4.36
C LYS A 158 8.29 -25.04 -4.16
N GLY A 159 7.62 -24.22 -3.35
CA GLY A 159 6.19 -24.38 -3.09
C GLY A 159 5.86 -24.04 -1.64
N SER A 160 5.94 -22.74 -1.33
CA SER A 160 6.07 -22.25 0.03
C SER A 160 4.92 -22.63 0.95
N GLU A 161 3.69 -22.80 0.45
CA GLU A 161 2.53 -23.11 1.31
C GLU A 161 2.49 -24.59 1.74
N THR A 162 2.74 -25.55 0.84
CA THR A 162 2.68 -26.98 1.18
C THR A 162 3.83 -27.38 2.10
N SER A 163 5.03 -26.86 1.86
CA SER A 163 6.18 -27.05 2.75
C SER A 163 5.96 -26.40 4.12
N GLN A 164 5.36 -25.21 4.16
CA GLN A 164 4.99 -24.52 5.39
C GLN A 164 3.94 -25.31 6.18
N ASP A 165 2.88 -25.78 5.52
CA ASP A 165 1.88 -26.68 6.11
C ASP A 165 2.55 -27.93 6.70
N ALA A 166 3.47 -28.56 5.97
CA ALA A 166 4.17 -29.77 6.44
C ALA A 166 5.01 -29.49 7.70
N ARG A 167 5.79 -28.40 7.71
CA ARG A 167 6.61 -28.00 8.87
C ARG A 167 5.76 -27.74 10.11
N ILE A 168 4.70 -26.96 9.96
CA ILE A 168 3.82 -26.61 11.08
C ILE A 168 3.12 -27.86 11.63
N ASN A 169 2.68 -28.77 10.75
CA ASN A 169 2.03 -30.02 11.18
C ASN A 169 3.00 -31.05 11.78
N GLN A 170 4.31 -30.91 11.59
CA GLN A 170 5.32 -31.74 12.26
C GLN A 170 5.61 -31.28 13.69
N CYS A 171 5.12 -30.11 14.11
CA CYS A 171 5.33 -29.62 15.47
C CYS A 171 4.52 -30.43 16.48
N THR A 172 5.23 -31.01 17.45
CA THR A 172 4.66 -31.82 18.54
C THR A 172 4.61 -31.11 19.88
N ASP A 173 4.93 -29.81 19.93
CA ASP A 173 4.95 -29.06 21.19
C ASP A 173 3.54 -28.99 21.82
N GLU A 174 3.45 -29.33 23.11
CA GLU A 174 2.19 -29.39 23.84
C GLU A 174 1.43 -28.05 23.84
N GLU A 175 2.16 -26.93 23.95
CA GLU A 175 1.57 -25.58 23.90
C GLU A 175 0.91 -25.30 22.54
N PHE A 176 1.58 -25.65 21.44
CA PHE A 176 1.03 -25.48 20.10
C PHE A 176 -0.23 -26.33 19.91
N LEU A 177 -0.18 -27.60 20.33
CA LEU A 177 -1.33 -28.51 20.24
C LEU A 177 -2.51 -28.03 21.09
N ALA A 178 -2.26 -27.48 22.28
CA ALA A 178 -3.28 -26.89 23.13
C ALA A 178 -3.96 -25.68 22.48
N ILE A 179 -3.17 -24.75 21.91
CA ILE A 179 -3.69 -23.58 21.18
C ILE A 179 -4.50 -24.03 19.96
N LYS A 180 -3.98 -24.99 19.18
CA LYS A 180 -4.67 -25.53 18.01
C LYS A 180 -6.02 -26.16 18.37
N LYS A 181 -6.07 -26.96 19.45
CA LYS A 181 -7.32 -27.56 19.96
C LYS A 181 -8.32 -26.50 20.39
N LEU A 182 -7.85 -25.46 21.07
CA LEU A 182 -8.68 -24.34 21.55
C LEU A 182 -9.33 -23.57 20.41
N LEU A 183 -8.58 -23.26 19.35
CA LEU A 183 -9.13 -22.63 18.14
C LEU A 183 -10.03 -23.58 17.33
N SER A 184 -9.76 -24.89 17.38
CA SER A 184 -10.55 -25.91 16.67
C SER A 184 -11.96 -26.11 17.23
N ASN A 185 -12.23 -25.68 18.47
CA ASN A 185 -13.59 -25.64 19.01
C ASN A 185 -14.52 -24.65 18.26
N GLY A 186 -13.99 -23.90 17.28
CA GLY A 186 -14.73 -23.01 16.37
C GLY A 186 -14.72 -23.44 14.90
N GLY A 187 -14.12 -24.58 14.52
CA GLY A 187 -14.08 -25.09 13.14
C GLY A 187 -12.93 -26.08 12.89
N THR A 188 -12.90 -26.71 11.70
CA THR A 188 -11.78 -27.55 11.25
C THR A 188 -11.16 -26.96 9.98
N GLY A 189 -9.83 -26.97 9.86
CA GLY A 189 -9.15 -26.59 8.60
C GLY A 189 -7.74 -26.00 8.73
N LYS A 190 -7.10 -25.82 7.57
CA LYS A 190 -5.73 -25.29 7.44
C LYS A 190 -5.55 -23.90 8.05
N LYS A 191 -6.54 -23.00 7.87
CA LYS A 191 -6.51 -21.64 8.42
C LYS A 191 -6.28 -21.62 9.95
N ILE A 192 -6.94 -22.52 10.67
CA ILE A 192 -6.81 -22.63 12.13
C ILE A 192 -5.40 -23.05 12.55
N THR A 193 -4.73 -23.86 11.73
CA THR A 193 -3.35 -24.32 12.00
C THR A 193 -2.36 -23.15 11.91
N PHE A 194 -2.53 -22.26 10.93
CA PHE A 194 -1.74 -21.04 10.81
C PHE A 194 -1.99 -20.05 11.94
N ASP A 195 -3.25 -19.77 12.23
CA ASP A 195 -3.63 -18.88 13.33
C ASP A 195 -3.07 -19.39 14.68
N ALA A 196 -3.14 -20.70 14.91
CA ALA A 196 -2.55 -21.35 16.08
C ALA A 196 -1.02 -21.21 16.13
N TRP A 197 -0.35 -21.34 14.98
CA TRP A 197 1.10 -21.17 14.88
C TRP A 197 1.55 -19.75 15.23
N HIS A 198 0.82 -18.73 14.78
CA HIS A 198 1.13 -17.33 15.10
C HIS A 198 0.98 -17.04 16.60
N LEU A 199 -0.08 -17.56 17.23
CA LEU A 199 -0.26 -17.45 18.68
C LEU A 199 0.82 -18.22 19.45
N TYR A 200 1.15 -19.44 19.01
CA TYR A 200 2.26 -20.21 19.59
C TYR A 200 3.59 -19.47 19.47
N THR A 201 3.87 -18.84 18.33
CA THR A 201 5.07 -18.01 18.12
C THR A 201 5.12 -16.86 19.13
N VAL A 202 3.98 -16.20 19.36
CA VAL A 202 3.84 -15.12 20.34
C VAL A 202 4.12 -15.58 21.76
N GLN A 203 3.64 -16.78 22.14
CA GLN A 203 3.92 -17.39 23.45
C GLN A 203 5.38 -17.81 23.59
N LYS A 204 5.91 -18.57 22.62
CA LYS A 204 7.30 -19.06 22.58
C LYS A 204 8.31 -17.94 22.75
N HIS A 205 8.08 -16.80 22.09
CA HIS A 205 8.98 -15.65 22.12
C HIS A 205 8.61 -14.59 23.17
N LYS A 206 7.65 -14.90 24.07
CA LYS A 206 7.20 -14.01 25.17
C LYS A 206 6.84 -12.60 24.70
N LEU A 207 6.14 -12.51 23.56
CA LEU A 207 5.71 -11.24 23.00
C LEU A 207 4.49 -10.71 23.78
N SER A 208 4.15 -9.43 23.59
CA SER A 208 3.02 -8.80 24.28
C SER A 208 1.67 -9.15 23.68
N GLY A 209 1.62 -9.65 22.44
CA GLY A 209 0.39 -10.00 21.74
C GLY A 209 0.59 -10.28 20.26
N PHE A 210 -0.41 -10.93 19.64
CA PHE A 210 -0.53 -11.05 18.19
C PHE A 210 -1.47 -9.95 17.67
N LEU A 211 -0.94 -8.93 17.01
CA LEU A 211 -1.72 -7.79 16.52
C LEU A 211 -2.28 -8.07 15.13
N THR A 212 -3.61 -8.13 15.03
CA THR A 212 -4.33 -8.52 13.80
C THR A 212 -5.58 -7.67 13.59
N MET A 213 -6.12 -7.67 12.37
CA MET A 213 -7.46 -7.16 12.06
C MET A 213 -8.45 -8.28 11.69
N ASP A 214 -8.10 -9.56 11.92
CA ASP A 214 -9.05 -10.67 11.86
C ASP A 214 -9.91 -10.71 13.13
N PHE A 215 -11.05 -10.02 13.08
CA PHE A 215 -12.02 -9.97 14.17
C PHE A 215 -12.52 -11.36 14.62
N LYS A 216 -12.54 -12.36 13.73
CA LYS A 216 -12.96 -13.72 14.10
C LYS A 216 -11.90 -14.39 14.94
N LEU A 217 -10.61 -14.21 14.58
CA LEU A 217 -9.49 -14.74 15.35
C LEU A 217 -9.43 -14.12 16.75
N VAL A 218 -9.55 -12.79 16.86
CA VAL A 218 -9.55 -12.11 18.18
C VAL A 218 -10.67 -12.62 19.07
N LYS A 219 -11.88 -12.76 18.50
CA LYS A 219 -13.04 -13.32 19.22
C LYS A 219 -12.86 -14.79 19.60
N ALA A 220 -12.14 -15.58 18.80
CA ALA A 220 -11.85 -16.96 19.11
C ALA A 220 -10.80 -17.05 20.24
N SER A 221 -9.73 -16.25 20.19
CA SER A 221 -8.68 -16.27 21.20
C SER A 221 -9.15 -15.76 22.57
N SER A 222 -10.08 -14.80 22.62
CA SER A 222 -10.57 -14.25 23.88
C SER A 222 -11.39 -15.24 24.71
N LYS A 223 -11.95 -16.28 24.09
CA LYS A 223 -12.68 -17.37 24.77
C LYS A 223 -11.75 -18.39 25.45
N GLY A 224 -10.45 -18.34 25.16
CA GLY A 224 -9.48 -19.38 25.50
C GLY A 224 -8.99 -19.43 26.96
N GLY A 225 -9.32 -18.44 27.79
CA GLY A 225 -8.83 -18.37 29.17
C GLY A 225 -7.30 -18.20 29.26
N LEU A 226 -6.68 -18.74 30.32
CA LEU A 226 -5.25 -18.57 30.63
C LEU A 226 -4.29 -19.16 29.57
N PHE A 227 -4.73 -20.14 28.77
CA PHE A 227 -3.88 -20.86 27.82
C PHE A 227 -3.61 -20.12 26.51
N ALA A 228 -4.31 -19.00 26.25
CA ALA A 228 -4.11 -18.15 25.07
C ALA A 228 -3.44 -16.81 25.45
N ARG A 229 -2.50 -16.84 26.40
CA ARG A 229 -1.69 -15.67 26.76
C ARG A 229 -0.30 -15.83 26.13
N PRO A 230 0.11 -14.92 25.23
CA PRO A 230 -0.55 -13.66 24.85
C PRO A 230 -1.67 -13.82 23.78
N PRO A 231 -2.79 -13.08 23.90
CA PRO A 231 -3.93 -13.24 22.98
C PRO A 231 -3.69 -12.58 21.62
N ALA A 232 -4.57 -12.88 20.65
CA ALA A 232 -4.74 -12.01 19.50
C ALA A 232 -5.44 -10.72 19.94
N LEU A 233 -4.96 -9.59 19.45
CA LEU A 233 -5.38 -8.24 19.86
C LEU A 233 -5.73 -7.42 18.61
N LEU A 234 -6.79 -6.62 18.72
CA LEU A 234 -7.03 -5.52 17.80
C LEU A 234 -6.13 -4.31 18.16
N PRO A 235 -5.90 -3.39 17.21
CA PRO A 235 -5.31 -2.09 17.52
C PRO A 235 -5.99 -1.36 18.68
N SER A 236 -7.32 -1.38 18.74
CA SER A 236 -8.11 -0.78 19.82
C SER A 236 -7.85 -1.42 21.19
N ASP A 237 -7.63 -2.74 21.26
CA ASP A 237 -7.32 -3.44 22.51
C ASP A 237 -5.96 -2.97 23.08
N VAL A 238 -4.94 -2.86 22.22
CA VAL A 238 -3.63 -2.34 22.61
C VAL A 238 -3.75 -0.88 23.03
N ALA A 239 -4.47 -0.07 22.24
CA ALA A 239 -4.65 1.35 22.51
C ALA A 239 -5.30 1.60 23.87
N LYS A 240 -6.34 0.82 24.22
CA LYS A 240 -7.00 0.89 25.52
C LYS A 240 -6.03 0.65 26.68
N ASN A 241 -5.16 -0.34 26.55
CA ASN A 241 -4.19 -0.71 27.60
C ASN A 241 -3.14 0.39 27.85
N ILE A 242 -2.73 1.11 26.81
CA ILE A 242 -1.73 2.18 26.91
C ILE A 242 -2.37 3.58 27.03
N GLY A 243 -3.70 3.69 26.98
CA GLY A 243 -4.40 4.98 27.01
C GLY A 243 -4.23 5.83 25.75
N LEU A 244 -4.01 5.20 24.60
CA LEU A 244 -3.95 5.84 23.29
C LEU A 244 -5.37 6.21 22.82
N ARG A 245 -5.56 7.46 22.37
CA ARG A 245 -6.80 7.92 21.75
C ARG A 245 -6.78 7.63 20.24
N PRO A 246 -7.95 7.39 19.61
CA PRO A 246 -8.02 7.19 18.16
C PRO A 246 -7.54 8.44 17.42
N ILE A 247 -6.82 8.24 16.31
CA ILE A 247 -6.30 9.30 15.45
C ILE A 247 -6.85 9.08 14.05
N LYS A 248 -7.70 10.01 13.59
CA LYS A 248 -8.39 9.85 12.30
C LYS A 248 -7.37 9.84 11.15
N PRO A 249 -7.37 8.82 10.26
CA PRO A 249 -6.43 8.75 9.14
C PRO A 249 -6.42 10.01 8.27
N VAL A 250 -7.56 10.66 8.02
CA VAL A 250 -7.68 11.90 7.22
C VAL A 250 -6.81 13.06 7.74
N TRP A 251 -6.42 13.05 9.03
CA TRP A 251 -5.49 14.03 9.58
C TRP A 251 -4.08 13.92 8.99
N LEU A 252 -3.75 12.77 8.39
CA LEU A 252 -2.48 12.49 7.73
C LEU A 252 -2.48 12.79 6.23
N THR A 253 -3.57 13.31 5.65
CA THR A 253 -3.69 13.48 4.19
C THR A 253 -2.50 14.22 3.56
N TYR A 254 -2.01 15.27 4.21
CA TYR A 254 -0.89 16.06 3.70
C TYR A 254 0.49 15.63 4.22
N LYS A 255 0.57 14.49 4.93
CA LYS A 255 1.84 13.98 5.46
C LYS A 255 2.68 13.42 4.32
N ASP A 256 3.90 13.92 4.16
CA ASP A 256 4.87 13.44 3.16
C ASP A 256 4.27 13.37 1.73
N VAL A 257 3.40 14.32 1.39
CA VAL A 257 2.79 14.39 0.06
C VAL A 257 3.69 15.20 -0.87
N THR A 258 4.02 14.63 -2.02
CA THR A 258 4.79 15.33 -3.06
C THR A 258 3.91 16.02 -4.09
N TRP A 259 2.62 15.65 -4.13
CA TRP A 259 1.67 16.10 -5.14
C TRP A 259 0.36 16.65 -4.54
N PHE A 260 -0.69 16.79 -5.35
CA PHE A 260 -2.00 17.22 -4.88
C PHE A 260 -2.59 16.22 -3.88
N ALA A 261 -3.23 16.74 -2.84
CA ALA A 261 -3.90 15.96 -1.81
C ALA A 261 -5.23 16.63 -1.45
N ARG A 262 -6.25 15.82 -1.21
CA ARG A 262 -7.58 16.28 -0.82
C ARG A 262 -8.07 15.50 0.38
N HIS A 263 -8.42 16.23 1.43
CA HIS A 263 -8.92 15.69 2.70
C HIS A 263 -10.45 15.77 2.79
N ASP A 264 -11.05 16.59 1.92
CA ASP A 264 -12.47 16.89 1.85
C ASP A 264 -13.27 15.84 1.07
N MET A 265 -12.58 14.87 0.44
CA MET A 265 -13.19 13.79 -0.32
C MET A 265 -12.49 12.46 -0.06
N SER A 266 -13.26 11.38 -0.04
CA SER A 266 -12.72 10.01 0.04
C SER A 266 -12.66 9.33 -1.32
N ILE A 267 -11.82 8.31 -1.48
CA ILE A 267 -11.76 7.48 -2.70
C ILE A 267 -13.16 6.91 -3.05
N SER A 268 -13.93 6.55 -2.03
CA SER A 268 -15.25 5.95 -2.18
C SER A 268 -16.27 6.91 -2.81
N GLU A 269 -16.13 8.21 -2.57
CA GLU A 269 -16.96 9.25 -3.15
C GLU A 269 -16.57 9.55 -4.60
N ILE A 270 -15.27 9.45 -4.93
CA ILE A 270 -14.78 9.64 -6.30
C ILE A 270 -15.32 8.54 -7.20
N SER A 271 -15.20 7.29 -6.76
CA SER A 271 -15.70 6.13 -7.52
C SER A 271 -17.21 6.22 -7.78
N LYS A 272 -17.99 6.72 -6.81
CA LYS A 272 -19.43 6.95 -7.00
C LYS A 272 -19.75 8.08 -7.98
N LYS A 273 -18.92 9.14 -8.01
CA LYS A 273 -19.11 10.26 -8.95
C LYS A 273 -18.73 9.88 -10.38
N SER A 274 -17.70 9.04 -10.56
CA SER A 274 -17.33 8.53 -11.90
C SER A 274 -18.40 7.61 -12.51
N ASP A 275 -19.16 6.88 -11.69
CA ASP A 275 -20.24 6.02 -12.19
C ASP A 275 -21.51 6.79 -12.62
N GLY A 276 -21.59 8.09 -12.33
CA GLY A 276 -22.76 8.93 -12.64
C GLY A 276 -22.72 9.69 -13.97
N THR A 277 -21.60 9.65 -14.70
CA THR A 277 -21.41 10.44 -15.95
C THR A 277 -20.74 9.67 -17.08
N ASP A 278 -20.84 8.33 -17.11
CA ASP A 278 -20.42 7.57 -18.29
C ASP A 278 -21.07 6.19 -18.36
N THR A 279 -22.28 6.12 -18.93
CA THR A 279 -22.79 4.84 -19.47
C THR A 279 -22.01 4.48 -20.73
N GLN A 280 -20.81 3.91 -20.53
CA GLN A 280 -20.24 2.80 -21.32
C GLN A 280 -18.81 2.48 -20.82
N ARG A 281 -18.70 1.91 -19.60
CA ARG A 281 -17.50 1.13 -19.24
C ARG A 281 -17.83 -0.35 -19.22
N HIS A 282 -17.20 -1.07 -20.15
CA HIS A 282 -17.28 -2.53 -20.24
C HIS A 282 -16.87 -3.17 -18.91
N LYS A 283 -17.73 -4.08 -18.41
CA LYS A 283 -17.50 -4.89 -17.22
C LYS A 283 -16.18 -5.66 -17.33
N PRO A 284 -15.34 -5.70 -16.28
CA PRO A 284 -14.21 -6.63 -16.24
C PRO A 284 -14.72 -8.05 -16.00
N GLN A 285 -14.58 -8.92 -17.00
CA GLN A 285 -14.76 -10.36 -16.82
C GLN A 285 -13.59 -10.94 -16.01
N SER A 286 -13.93 -11.68 -14.97
CA SER A 286 -13.01 -12.41 -14.12
C SER A 286 -12.60 -13.78 -14.71
N LYS A 287 -11.37 -14.19 -14.37
CA LYS A 287 -10.81 -15.56 -14.19
C LYS A 287 -9.89 -16.17 -15.26
N VAL A 288 -8.61 -16.23 -14.85
CA VAL A 288 -7.63 -17.34 -14.88
C VAL A 288 -7.19 -17.96 -16.21
N SER A 289 -5.92 -17.77 -16.58
CA SER A 289 -4.86 -18.82 -16.57
C SER A 289 -3.56 -18.25 -17.18
N HIS A 290 -2.41 -18.63 -16.64
CA HIS A 290 -1.11 -18.39 -17.27
C HIS A 290 -0.73 -19.61 -18.12
N PRO A 291 -0.48 -19.40 -19.42
CA PRO A 291 0.55 -20.18 -20.11
C PRO A 291 1.58 -19.26 -20.78
N MET A 292 2.73 -19.88 -21.05
CA MET A 292 4.00 -19.33 -21.54
C MET A 292 3.88 -18.29 -22.67
N LYS A 293 4.79 -17.30 -22.62
CA LYS A 293 5.21 -16.36 -23.68
C LYS A 293 4.08 -15.94 -24.64
N LYS A 294 3.16 -15.08 -24.15
CA LYS A 294 2.33 -14.29 -25.05
C LYS A 294 3.24 -13.40 -25.90
N LYS A 295 3.16 -13.56 -27.22
CA LYS A 295 3.61 -12.56 -28.18
C LYS A 295 2.97 -11.23 -27.75
N LEU A 296 3.78 -10.22 -27.48
CA LEU A 296 3.26 -8.88 -27.20
C LEU A 296 2.38 -8.47 -28.39
N PRO A 297 1.17 -7.93 -28.14
CA PRO A 297 0.35 -7.41 -29.22
C PRO A 297 1.12 -6.30 -29.94
N SER A 298 0.95 -6.25 -31.27
CA SER A 298 1.62 -5.24 -32.10
C SER A 298 1.21 -3.86 -31.63
N ALA A 299 2.19 -2.98 -31.42
CA ALA A 299 1.92 -1.58 -31.10
C ALA A 299 1.50 -0.86 -32.38
N ASP A 300 0.28 -0.32 -32.37
CA ASP A 300 -0.24 0.50 -33.47
C ASP A 300 0.00 1.99 -33.18
N ASP A 301 -0.19 2.40 -31.92
CA ASP A 301 0.02 3.78 -31.50
C ASP A 301 0.62 3.90 -30.10
N VAL A 302 1.73 4.62 -29.96
CA VAL A 302 2.38 4.88 -28.67
C VAL A 302 1.70 6.07 -28.00
N LYS A 303 1.04 5.83 -26.88
CA LYS A 303 0.24 6.84 -26.17
C LYS A 303 1.07 7.72 -25.23
N GLY A 304 2.18 7.21 -24.73
CA GLY A 304 3.05 8.01 -23.87
C GLY A 304 4.18 7.23 -23.23
N VAL A 305 5.13 7.97 -22.67
CA VAL A 305 6.27 7.45 -21.92
C VAL A 305 6.34 8.14 -20.57
N LEU A 306 6.39 7.34 -19.50
CA LEU A 306 6.56 7.80 -18.14
C LEU A 306 7.91 7.34 -17.60
N VAL A 307 8.75 8.28 -17.18
CA VAL A 307 10.02 7.97 -16.50
C VAL A 307 9.79 8.01 -14.99
N ASP A 308 9.92 6.86 -14.32
CA ASP A 308 9.91 6.76 -12.87
C ASP A 308 11.36 6.76 -12.35
N THR A 309 11.80 7.93 -11.89
CA THR A 309 13.15 8.13 -11.37
C THR A 309 13.40 7.46 -10.02
N LYS A 310 12.36 7.03 -9.30
CA LYS A 310 12.49 6.36 -7.98
C LYS A 310 12.58 4.85 -8.13
N LEU A 311 11.82 4.27 -9.07
CA LEU A 311 11.92 2.85 -9.41
C LEU A 311 13.03 2.55 -10.42
N SER A 312 13.68 3.60 -10.94
CA SER A 312 14.64 3.50 -12.04
C SER A 312 14.04 2.68 -13.17
N CYS A 313 12.86 3.07 -13.65
CA CYS A 313 12.18 2.41 -14.75
C CYS A 313 11.47 3.41 -15.67
N VAL A 314 11.20 2.98 -16.91
CA VAL A 314 10.46 3.70 -17.93
C VAL A 314 9.27 2.83 -18.32
N ASN A 315 8.07 3.41 -18.25
CA ASN A 315 6.84 2.76 -18.67
C ASN A 315 6.41 3.34 -20.02
N ILE A 316 6.19 2.48 -21.01
CA ILE A 316 5.72 2.85 -22.34
C ILE A 316 4.29 2.36 -22.47
N GLN A 317 3.35 3.27 -22.69
CA GLN A 317 1.96 2.95 -22.95
C GLN A 317 1.70 2.96 -24.44
N TYR A 318 1.01 1.95 -24.96
CA TYR A 318 0.66 1.84 -26.36
C TYR A 318 -0.72 1.21 -26.55
N ALA A 319 -1.39 1.54 -27.65
CA ALA A 319 -2.58 0.88 -28.11
C ALA A 319 -2.21 -0.18 -29.16
N ASP A 320 -2.86 -1.34 -29.11
CA ASP A 320 -2.87 -2.28 -30.23
C ASP A 320 -3.85 -1.84 -31.32
N ALA A 321 -3.86 -2.57 -32.44
CA ALA A 321 -4.74 -2.28 -33.58
C ALA A 321 -6.25 -2.37 -33.25
N ASP A 322 -6.60 -3.05 -32.16
CA ASP A 322 -7.99 -3.16 -31.67
C ASP A 322 -8.31 -2.06 -30.65
N GLY A 323 -7.40 -1.11 -30.41
CA GLY A 323 -7.53 -0.03 -29.43
C GLY A 323 -7.30 -0.46 -27.98
N GLY A 324 -6.83 -1.69 -27.76
CA GLY A 324 -6.47 -2.21 -26.44
C GLY A 324 -5.23 -1.50 -25.89
N LEU A 325 -5.34 -0.91 -24.71
CA LEU A 325 -4.22 -0.25 -24.04
C LEU A 325 -3.32 -1.26 -23.31
N HIS A 326 -2.03 -1.17 -23.59
CA HIS A 326 -0.97 -2.00 -23.00
C HIS A 326 0.12 -1.11 -22.42
N GLU A 327 0.81 -1.62 -21.40
CA GLU A 327 1.95 -0.95 -20.78
C GLU A 327 3.14 -1.91 -20.71
N ILE A 328 4.30 -1.44 -21.14
CA ILE A 328 5.58 -2.14 -20.99
C ILE A 328 6.42 -1.34 -20.00
N SER A 329 6.75 -1.97 -18.88
CA SER A 329 7.71 -1.45 -17.91
C SER A 329 9.10 -1.99 -18.22
N MET A 330 10.08 -1.09 -18.28
CA MET A 330 11.48 -1.41 -18.52
C MET A 330 12.33 -0.74 -17.46
N ASP A 331 13.32 -1.42 -16.88
CA ASP A 331 14.27 -0.71 -16.02
C ASP A 331 15.05 0.36 -16.81
N LEU A 332 15.52 1.39 -16.11
CA LEU A 332 16.14 2.57 -16.68
C LEU A 332 17.42 2.24 -17.45
N PRO A 333 18.32 1.34 -16.98
CA PRO A 333 19.45 0.89 -17.80
C PRO A 333 19.03 0.28 -19.14
N ASN A 334 18.05 -0.62 -19.15
CA ASN A 334 17.54 -1.23 -20.37
C ASN A 334 16.81 -0.22 -21.27
N ALA A 335 16.08 0.73 -20.68
CA ALA A 335 15.42 1.80 -21.42
C ALA A 335 16.43 2.75 -22.07
N MET A 336 17.51 3.09 -21.38
CA MET A 336 18.61 3.90 -21.93
C MET A 336 19.38 3.15 -23.02
N TYR A 337 19.56 1.83 -22.86
CA TYR A 337 20.16 0.98 -23.89
C TYR A 337 19.27 0.90 -25.15
N LEU A 338 17.96 0.71 -24.98
CA LEU A 338 17.00 0.73 -26.07
C LEU A 338 16.98 2.10 -26.77
N LEU A 339 16.96 3.20 -26.02
CA LEU A 339 17.03 4.55 -26.58
C LEU A 339 18.32 4.75 -27.38
N SER A 340 19.45 4.26 -26.90
CA SER A 340 20.74 4.35 -27.59
C SER A 340 20.73 3.54 -28.89
N LEU A 341 20.16 2.33 -28.87
CA LEU A 341 19.95 1.51 -30.07
C LEU A 341 19.05 2.21 -31.08
N LEU A 342 17.89 2.70 -30.65
CA LEU A 342 16.95 3.42 -31.50
C LEU A 342 17.59 4.67 -32.11
N LYS A 343 18.35 5.44 -31.33
CA LYS A 343 19.13 6.57 -31.84
C LYS A 343 20.20 6.14 -32.84
N SER A 344 20.90 5.03 -32.61
CA SER A 344 21.91 4.52 -33.56
C SER A 344 21.28 4.04 -34.87
N ILE A 345 20.14 3.36 -34.81
CA ILE A 345 19.37 2.92 -35.99
C ILE A 345 18.87 4.15 -36.73
N GLN A 346 18.32 5.13 -36.01
CA GLN A 346 17.83 6.37 -36.60
C GLN A 346 18.94 7.18 -37.30
N LEU A 347 20.12 7.30 -36.68
CA LEU A 347 21.28 7.97 -37.26
C LEU A 347 21.80 7.25 -38.51
N ASN A 348 21.69 5.92 -38.55
CA ASN A 348 22.08 5.11 -39.71
C ASN A 348 21.02 5.10 -40.83
N LEU A 349 19.75 5.39 -40.50
CA LEU A 349 18.62 5.40 -41.43
C LEU A 349 18.25 6.82 -41.92
N ASP A 350 19.00 7.85 -41.50
CA ASP A 350 18.85 9.25 -41.94
C ASP A 350 17.42 9.82 -41.77
N ILE A 351 16.73 9.42 -40.69
CA ILE A 351 15.38 9.91 -40.39
C ILE A 351 15.49 11.24 -39.62
N PRO A 352 15.05 12.39 -40.20
CA PRO A 352 15.30 13.72 -39.64
C PRO A 352 14.51 13.99 -38.36
N PHE A 353 15.12 14.72 -37.42
CA PHE A 353 14.44 15.33 -36.26
C PHE A 353 13.90 16.73 -36.62
N PRO A 354 12.75 17.17 -36.06
CA PRO A 354 12.31 18.57 -36.13
C PRO A 354 13.24 19.57 -35.43
N ASP A 355 14.27 19.08 -34.73
CA ASP A 355 15.37 19.82 -34.11
C ASP A 355 16.76 19.19 -34.40
N ASP A 356 16.93 18.51 -35.55
CA ASP A 356 18.22 17.90 -35.94
C ASP A 356 19.27 18.99 -36.22
N PRO A 357 20.36 19.10 -35.44
CA PRO A 357 21.37 20.12 -35.66
C PRO A 357 22.19 19.90 -36.93
N ARG A 358 22.03 18.76 -37.61
CA ARG A 358 22.67 18.44 -38.89
C ARG A 358 21.81 18.83 -40.09
N ASP A 359 20.50 19.03 -39.89
CA ASP A 359 19.60 19.51 -40.93
C ASP A 359 19.53 21.05 -40.87
N PRO A 360 20.12 21.77 -41.83
CA PRO A 360 20.12 23.23 -41.83
C PRO A 360 18.72 23.83 -42.03
N ALA A 361 17.72 23.04 -42.42
CA ALA A 361 16.32 23.45 -42.52
C ALA A 361 15.52 23.24 -41.23
N SER A 362 16.10 22.57 -40.22
CA SER A 362 15.42 22.26 -38.97
C SER A 362 15.25 23.53 -38.12
N PRO A 363 14.01 23.92 -37.74
CA PRO A 363 13.79 25.13 -36.95
C PRO A 363 14.42 24.98 -35.56
N VAL A 364 15.25 25.93 -35.17
CA VAL A 364 15.82 25.99 -33.81
C VAL A 364 14.70 26.32 -32.82
N LEU A 365 14.04 25.28 -32.30
CA LEU A 365 13.03 25.42 -31.26
C LEU A 365 13.71 25.82 -29.95
N ARG A 366 13.50 27.06 -29.51
CA ARG A 366 13.98 27.50 -28.19
C ARG A 366 13.13 26.84 -27.11
N PRO A 367 13.69 26.58 -25.92
CA PRO A 367 12.91 26.03 -24.80
C PRO A 367 11.69 26.87 -24.40
N SER A 368 11.66 28.16 -24.77
CA SER A 368 10.52 29.07 -24.57
C SER A 368 9.37 28.85 -25.54
N ASP A 369 9.60 28.13 -26.64
CA ASP A 369 8.67 27.96 -27.75
C ASP A 369 8.02 26.56 -27.73
N ARG A 370 8.22 25.80 -26.63
CA ARG A 370 7.65 24.47 -26.38
C ARG A 370 6.48 24.51 -25.41
#